data_AF-A0A061GTL0-F1
#
_entry.id   AF-A0A061GTL0-F1
#
_cell.length_a   1.000
_cell.length_b   1.000
_cell.length_c   1.000
_cell.angle_alpha   90.00
_cell.angle_beta   90.00
_cell.angle_gamma   90.00
#
_symmetry.space_group_name_H-M   'P 1'
#
loop_
_entity.id
_entity.type
_entity.pdbx_description
1 polymer ?
#
loop_
_entity_poly.entity_id
_entity_poly.type
_entity_poly.pdbx_seq_one_letter_code
_entity_poly.pdbx_strand_id
1 'polypeptide(L)'
;MASYLWRKYADYVYTKWERTLLWDMLEPYRRPKSFTPLVTIYIAAFYTGVIGSAITEQRYKEKYWEDHPGEAVPLMKPKFYGGPWKVLKGIEPTASDAAPIHLKAINKIQTRCQHS
;
A
#
# COMPACT_ATOMS: atom_id res chain seq x y z
N MET A 1 -49.70 -3.01 30.59
CA MET A 1 -48.49 -3.35 29.83
C MET A 1 -48.21 -2.39 28.68
N ALA A 2 -49.17 -2.12 27.78
CA ALA A 2 -48.97 -1.22 26.63
C ALA A 2 -48.56 0.23 27.01
N SER A 3 -49.11 0.77 28.10
CA SER A 3 -48.77 2.12 28.59
C SER A 3 -47.33 2.26 29.12
N TYR A 4 -46.78 1.19 29.71
CA TYR A 4 -45.40 1.17 30.21
C TYR A 4 -44.39 1.15 29.07
N LEU A 5 -44.63 0.31 28.05
CA LEU A 5 -43.83 0.27 26.83
C LEU A 5 -43.86 1.62 26.09
N TRP A 6 -45.04 2.25 26.00
CA TRP A 6 -45.18 3.56 25.37
C TRP A 6 -44.41 4.66 26.12
N ARG A 7 -44.45 4.64 27.47
CA ARG A 7 -43.66 5.56 28.29
C ARG A 7 -42.15 5.36 28.10
N LYS A 8 -41.67 4.11 28.12
CA LYS A 8 -40.26 3.81 27.88
C LYS A 8 -39.78 4.20 26.48
N TYR A 9 -40.62 4.02 25.47
CA TYR A 9 -40.33 4.47 24.12
C TYR A 9 -40.27 6.00 24.03
N ALA A 10 -41.25 6.69 24.62
CA ALA A 10 -41.25 8.15 24.66
C ALA A 10 -40.00 8.71 25.36
N ASP A 11 -39.64 8.16 26.53
CA ASP A 11 -38.43 8.56 27.27
C ASP A 11 -37.16 8.28 26.45
N TYR A 12 -37.09 7.16 25.74
CA TYR A 12 -35.96 6.82 24.86
C TYR A 12 -35.83 7.80 23.69
N VAL A 13 -36.94 8.14 23.04
CA VAL A 13 -36.95 9.09 21.92
C VAL A 13 -36.55 10.50 22.40
N TYR A 14 -37.10 10.94 23.53
CA TYR A 14 -36.77 12.24 24.12
C TYR A 14 -35.29 12.37 24.51
N THR A 15 -34.76 11.39 25.24
CA THR A 15 -33.35 11.40 25.64
C THR A 15 -32.39 11.32 24.45
N LYS A 16 -32.78 10.63 23.37
CA LYS A 16 -32.01 10.59 22.13
C LYS A 16 -32.02 11.95 21.42
N TRP A 17 -33.16 12.64 21.41
CA TRP A 17 -33.31 13.95 20.78
C TRP A 17 -32.56 15.06 21.53
N GLU A 18 -32.63 15.06 22.86
CA GLU A 18 -31.83 15.96 23.70
C GLU A 18 -30.33 15.76 23.48
N ARG A 19 -29.88 14.51 23.37
CA ARG A 19 -28.47 14.21 23.07
C ARG A 19 -28.06 14.78 21.72
N THR A 20 -28.86 14.61 20.66
CA THR A 20 -28.54 15.18 19.33
C THR A 20 -28.50 16.71 19.36
N LEU A 21 -29.47 17.34 20.05
CA LEU A 21 -29.51 18.79 20.20
C LEU A 21 -28.28 19.33 20.95
N LEU A 22 -27.86 18.65 22.01
CA LEU A 22 -26.63 18.99 22.76
C LEU A 22 -25.38 18.86 21.89
N TRP A 23 -25.32 17.86 21.00
CA TRP A 23 -24.21 17.70 20.06
C TRP A 23 -24.17 18.82 19.02
N ASP A 24 -25.31 19.22 18.47
CA ASP A 24 -25.44 20.32 17.51
C ASP A 24 -25.06 21.67 18.15
N MET A 25 -25.43 21.89 19.43
CA MET A 25 -25.03 23.08 20.19
C MET A 25 -23.54 23.13 20.53
N LEU A 26 -22.87 21.97 20.63
CA LEU A 26 -21.43 21.86 20.88
C LEU A 26 -20.60 21.98 19.60
N GLU A 27 -21.23 21.85 18.43
CA GLU A 27 -20.58 21.89 17.12
C GLU A 27 -19.81 23.21 16.84
N PRO A 28 -20.31 24.40 17.21
CA PRO A 28 -19.57 25.67 17.05
C PRO A 28 -18.32 25.79 17.93
N TYR A 29 -18.27 25.07 19.06
CA TYR A 29 -17.11 25.07 19.97
C TYR A 29 -16.08 24.00 19.62
N ARG A 30 -16.39 23.13 18.65
CA ARG A 30 -15.50 22.09 18.19
C ARG A 30 -14.41 22.71 17.31
N ARG A 31 -13.15 22.42 17.62
CA ARG A 31 -11.99 22.83 16.80
C ARG A 31 -12.24 22.47 15.32
N PRO A 32 -12.00 23.39 14.36
CA PRO A 32 -12.16 23.08 12.93
C PRO A 32 -11.38 21.81 12.60
N LYS A 33 -12.01 20.88 11.88
CA LYS A 33 -11.38 19.62 11.49
C LYS A 33 -10.13 19.97 10.67
N SER A 34 -8.96 19.72 11.25
CA SER A 34 -7.70 19.98 10.58
C SER A 34 -7.59 19.12 9.33
N PHE A 35 -6.85 19.59 8.33
CA PHE A 35 -6.55 18.80 7.13
C PHE A 35 -5.62 17.61 7.43
N THR A 36 -5.03 17.58 8.62
CA THR A 36 -4.08 16.55 9.06
C THR A 36 -4.62 15.11 9.05
N PRO A 37 -5.80 14.77 9.60
CA PRO A 37 -6.36 13.41 9.50
C PRO A 37 -6.51 12.93 8.05
N LEU A 38 -6.88 13.84 7.14
CA LEU A 38 -7.05 13.47 5.74
C LEU A 38 -5.69 13.14 5.09
N VAL A 39 -4.69 13.99 5.29
CA VAL A 39 -3.32 13.75 4.82
C VAL A 39 -2.74 12.46 5.38
N THR A 40 -2.95 12.18 6.67
CA THR A 40 -2.45 10.94 7.28
C THR A 40 -3.06 9.69 6.66
N ILE A 41 -4.36 9.72 6.32
CA ILE A 41 -5.02 8.60 5.65
C ILE A 41 -4.49 8.43 4.23
N TYR A 42 -4.26 9.51 3.49
CA TYR A 42 -3.67 9.43 2.14
C TYR A 42 -2.25 8.85 2.16
N ILE A 43 -1.42 9.29 3.10
CA ILE A 43 -0.06 8.77 3.26
C ILE A 43 -0.11 7.28 3.60
N ALA A 44 -0.95 6.87 4.56
CA ALA A 44 -1.11 5.47 4.92
C ALA A 44 -1.59 4.62 3.74
N ALA A 45 -2.62 5.08 3.02
CA ALA A 45 -3.16 4.37 1.85
C ALA A 45 -2.15 4.26 0.70
N PHE A 46 -1.32 5.29 0.50
CA PHE A 46 -0.27 5.26 -0.51
C PHE A 46 0.79 4.21 -0.18
N TYR A 47 1.34 4.25 1.04
CA TYR A 47 2.40 3.32 1.44
C TYR A 47 1.91 1.86 1.52
N THR A 48 0.67 1.62 1.96
CA THR A 48 0.10 0.27 1.94
C THR A 48 -0.04 -0.27 0.51
N GLY A 49 -0.43 0.59 -0.45
CA GLY A 49 -0.48 0.24 -1.87
C GLY A 49 0.89 -0.12 -2.44
N VAL A 50 1.92 0.70 -2.17
CA VAL A 50 3.30 0.46 -2.63
C VAL A 50 3.85 -0.85 -2.04
N ILE A 51 3.72 -1.06 -0.73
CA ILE A 51 4.20 -2.28 -0.06
C ILE A 51 3.45 -3.51 -0.60
N GLY A 52 2.13 -3.43 -0.74
CA GLY A 52 1.33 -4.52 -1.31
C GLY A 52 1.78 -4.89 -2.72
N SER A 53 2.04 -3.89 -3.58
CA SER A 53 2.53 -4.13 -4.94
C SER A 53 3.89 -4.82 -4.96
N ALA A 54 4.83 -4.39 -4.09
CA ALA A 54 6.14 -5.00 -3.97
C ALA A 54 6.07 -6.46 -3.52
N ILE A 55 5.22 -6.77 -2.53
CA ILE A 55 5.02 -8.15 -2.07
C ILE A 55 4.45 -9.02 -3.20
N THR A 56 3.47 -8.51 -3.96
CA THR A 56 2.89 -9.29 -5.06
C THR A 56 3.89 -9.59 -6.18
N GLU A 57 4.80 -8.65 -6.47
CA GLU A 57 5.88 -8.86 -7.43
C GLU A 57 6.85 -9.93 -6.95
N GLN A 58 7.25 -9.89 -5.66
CA GLN A 58 8.18 -10.89 -5.12
C GLN A 58 7.57 -12.30 -5.12
N ARG A 59 6.31 -12.44 -4.68
CA ARG A 59 5.61 -13.73 -4.73
C ARG A 59 5.45 -14.27 -6.15
N TYR A 60 5.23 -13.38 -7.12
CA TYR A 60 5.17 -13.78 -8.53
C TYR A 60 6.52 -14.33 -9.00
N LYS A 61 7.63 -13.68 -8.62
CA LYS A 61 8.98 -14.13 -8.97
C LYS A 61 9.31 -15.46 -8.33
N GLU A 62 9.09 -15.62 -7.03
CA GLU A 62 9.32 -16.88 -6.30
C GLU A 62 8.62 -18.05 -6.98
N LYS A 63 7.32 -17.90 -7.29
CA LYS A 63 6.56 -18.92 -8.00
C LYS A 63 7.11 -19.22 -9.40
N TYR A 64 7.53 -18.18 -10.14
CA TYR A 64 8.11 -18.37 -11.47
C TYR A 64 9.43 -19.15 -11.43
N TRP A 65 10.27 -18.90 -10.42
CA TRP A 65 11.53 -19.64 -10.24
C TRP A 65 11.32 -21.12 -9.93
N GLU A 66 10.24 -21.48 -9.23
CA GLU A 66 9.87 -22.88 -8.98
C GLU A 66 9.52 -23.62 -10.28
N ASP A 67 8.79 -22.95 -11.18
CA ASP A 67 8.33 -23.54 -12.44
C ASP A 67 9.41 -23.51 -13.56
N HIS A 68 10.33 -22.54 -13.53
CA HIS A 68 11.33 -22.29 -14.57
C HIS A 68 12.75 -22.06 -13.99
N PRO A 69 13.52 -23.12 -13.69
CA PRO A 69 14.87 -22.97 -13.16
C PRO A 69 15.81 -22.37 -14.21
N GLY A 70 16.44 -21.25 -13.88
CA GLY A 70 17.53 -20.64 -14.68
C GLY A 70 17.09 -19.65 -15.76
N GLU A 71 15.79 -19.38 -15.89
CA GLU A 71 15.26 -18.37 -16.81
C GLU A 71 15.13 -16.99 -16.13
N ALA A 72 15.34 -15.91 -16.88
CA ALA A 72 15.18 -14.56 -16.35
C ALA A 72 13.71 -14.25 -16.11
N VAL A 73 13.36 -13.87 -14.88
CA VAL A 73 11.96 -13.66 -14.51
C VAL A 73 11.39 -12.40 -15.18
N PRO A 74 10.29 -12.51 -15.93
CA PRO A 74 9.62 -11.34 -16.49
C PRO A 74 9.01 -10.48 -15.38
N LEU A 75 8.91 -9.17 -15.60
CA LEU A 75 8.16 -8.29 -14.68
C LEU A 75 6.66 -8.61 -14.75
N MET A 76 6.00 -8.65 -13.59
CA MET A 76 4.56 -8.91 -13.53
C MET A 76 3.81 -7.83 -14.31
N LYS A 77 2.76 -8.24 -15.04
CA LYS A 77 1.87 -7.28 -15.70
C LYS A 77 1.15 -6.43 -14.65
N PRO A 78 1.14 -5.08 -14.78
CA PRO A 78 0.46 -4.20 -13.86
C PRO A 78 -1.04 -4.43 -13.99
N LYS A 79 -1.71 -4.67 -12.86
CA LYS A 79 -3.15 -4.87 -12.82
C LYS A 79 -3.93 -3.57 -13.06
N PHE A 80 -3.31 -2.43 -12.74
CA PHE A 80 -3.96 -1.12 -12.74
C PHE A 80 -3.65 -0.26 -13.98
N TYR A 81 -2.90 -0.78 -14.95
CA TYR A 81 -2.57 -0.06 -16.18
C TYR A 81 -3.25 -0.73 -17.36
N GLY A 82 -4.23 -0.05 -17.96
CA GLY A 82 -4.97 -0.55 -19.13
C GLY A 82 -4.29 -0.27 -20.48
N GLY A 83 -3.17 0.44 -20.48
CA GLY A 83 -2.42 0.74 -21.70
C GLY A 83 -1.58 -0.45 -22.21
N PRO A 84 -0.96 -0.32 -23.39
CA PRO A 84 -0.10 -1.35 -23.94
C PRO A 84 1.10 -1.63 -23.02
N TRP A 85 1.17 -2.85 -22.51
CA TRP A 85 2.25 -3.33 -21.64
C TRP A 85 3.37 -3.97 -22.48
N LYS A 86 4.64 -3.62 -22.22
CA LYS A 86 5.90 -4.02 -22.92
C LYS A 86 6.28 -3.24 -24.19
N VAL A 87 6.54 -1.93 -24.07
CA VAL A 87 7.04 -1.10 -25.21
C VAL A 87 8.57 -0.86 -25.19
N LEU A 88 9.29 -1.22 -24.12
CA LEU A 88 10.76 -1.10 -24.07
C LEU A 88 11.43 -2.47 -24.21
N LYS A 89 11.59 -2.95 -25.46
CA LYS A 89 12.56 -4.00 -25.80
C LYS A 89 13.91 -3.34 -25.99
N GLY A 90 14.72 -3.29 -24.94
CA GLY A 90 16.09 -2.78 -25.03
C GLY A 90 16.73 -2.80 -23.66
N ILE A 91 17.52 -3.84 -23.39
CA ILE A 91 18.18 -4.20 -22.12
C ILE A 91 17.35 -5.22 -21.33
N GLU A 92 17.42 -6.49 -21.78
CA GLU A 92 17.34 -7.61 -20.84
C GLU A 92 18.60 -7.53 -19.96
N PRO A 93 18.48 -7.59 -18.61
CA PRO A 93 19.65 -7.70 -17.76
C PRO A 93 20.28 -9.07 -18.02
N THR A 94 21.41 -9.09 -18.70
CA THR A 94 22.24 -10.30 -18.77
C THR A 94 22.65 -10.69 -17.36
N ALA A 95 22.83 -11.99 -17.11
CA ALA A 95 23.12 -12.59 -15.80
C ALA A 95 24.26 -11.93 -14.98
N SER A 96 25.07 -11.07 -15.61
CA SER A 96 26.04 -10.18 -14.97
C SER A 96 25.42 -9.16 -13.98
N ASP A 97 24.13 -8.84 -14.09
CA ASP A 97 23.52 -7.79 -13.28
C ASP A 97 22.89 -8.26 -11.96
N ALA A 98 22.66 -9.56 -11.81
CA ALA A 98 22.09 -10.18 -10.62
C ALA A 98 23.08 -10.40 -9.47
N ALA A 99 24.38 -10.10 -9.65
CA ALA A 99 25.36 -10.25 -8.58
C ALA A 99 25.14 -9.21 -7.45
N PRO A 100 25.15 -9.62 -6.16
CA PRO A 100 25.09 -8.71 -5.03
C PRO A 100 26.15 -7.60 -5.17
N ILE A 101 25.81 -6.37 -4.78
CA ILE A 101 26.70 -5.18 -4.92
C ILE A 101 28.10 -5.44 -4.34
N HIS A 102 28.19 -6.25 -3.27
CA HIS A 102 29.44 -6.68 -2.66
C HIS A 102 30.34 -7.51 -3.59
N LEU A 103 29.78 -8.42 -4.39
CA LEU A 103 30.55 -9.26 -5.32
C LEU A 103 31.02 -8.47 -6.55
N LYS A 104 30.22 -7.51 -7.04
CA LYS A 104 30.65 -6.58 -8.11
C LYS A 104 31.81 -5.70 -7.64
N ALA A 105 31.81 -5.25 -6.39
CA ALA A 105 32.90 -4.47 -5.81
C ALA A 105 34.20 -5.28 -5.70
N ILE A 106 34.13 -6.54 -5.24
CA ILE A 106 35.29 -7.42 -5.08
C ILE A 106 35.94 -7.73 -6.44
N ASN A 107 35.15 -8.11 -7.47
CA ASN A 107 35.70 -8.40 -8.80
C ASN A 107 36.29 -7.16 -9.49
N LYS A 108 35.76 -5.97 -9.21
CA LYS A 108 36.31 -4.70 -9.72
C LYS A 108 37.66 -4.34 -9.08
N ILE A 109 37.88 -4.74 -7.83
CA ILE A 109 39.16 -4.59 -7.14
C ILE A 109 40.17 -5.62 -7.68
N GLN A 110 39.75 -6.87 -7.84
CA GLN A 110 40.58 -7.96 -8.36
C GLN A 110 41.10 -7.68 -9.79
N THR A 111 40.25 -7.15 -10.67
CA THR A 111 40.62 -6.79 -12.06
C THR A 111 41.55 -5.57 -12.14
N ARG A 112 41.43 -4.62 -11.21
CA ARG A 112 42.41 -3.51 -11.09
C ARG A 112 43.79 -4.00 -10.67
N CYS A 113 43.88 -4.99 -9.78
CA CYS A 113 45.16 -5.54 -9.32
C CYS A 113 45.90 -6.38 -10.39
N GLN A 114 45.23 -6.85 -11.44
CA GLN A 114 45.88 -7.59 -12.53
C GLN A 114 46.42 -6.71 -13.66
N HIS A 115 46.14 -5.41 -13.64
CA HIS A 115 46.63 -4.42 -14.63
C HIS A 115 47.59 -3.40 -13.99
N SER A 116 48.17 -3.72 -12.83
CA SER A 116 49.32 -3.04 -12.21
C SER A 116 50.45 -4.05 -12.04
#